data_AF-A0A314UUD1-F1
#
_entry.id   AF-A0A314UUD1-F1
#
_cell.length_a   1.000
_cell.length_b   1.000
_cell.length_c   1.000
_cell.angle_alpha   90.00
_cell.angle_beta   90.00
_cell.angle_gamma   90.00
#
_symmetry.space_group_name_H-M   'P 1'
#
loop_
_entity.id
_entity.type
_entity.pdbx_description
1 polymer ?
#
loop_
_entity_poly.entity_id
_entity_poly.type
_entity_poly.pdbx_seq_one_letter_code
_entity_poly.pdbx_strand_id
1 'polypeptide(L)'
;MAKIKIGINGFGRIGRLVARVALQRDDVELVAVNDPFINIEYMSYMFKYDSVHGQWKHHELKAQDDKTLLFGDKPVRVFASSQSDLN
;
A
#
# COMPACT_ATOMS: atom_id res chain seq x y z
N MET A 1 15.55 14.03 -10.93
CA MET A 1 16.21 12.73 -10.64
C MET A 1 15.16 11.64 -10.66
N ALA A 2 15.54 10.39 -10.97
CA ALA A 2 14.61 9.27 -10.93
C ALA A 2 14.21 8.96 -9.46
N LYS A 3 12.95 8.60 -9.23
CA LYS A 3 12.45 8.22 -7.89
C LYS A 3 12.90 6.80 -7.53
N ILE A 4 13.15 6.57 -6.24
CA ILE A 4 13.46 5.24 -5.72
C ILE A 4 12.16 4.44 -5.64
N LYS A 5 12.09 3.34 -6.40
CA LYS A 5 10.93 2.45 -6.41
C LYS A 5 11.02 1.44 -5.28
N ILE A 6 9.96 1.34 -4.48
CA ILE A 6 9.90 0.42 -3.33
C ILE A 6 8.67 -0.50 -3.43
N GLY A 7 8.85 -1.73 -2.95
CA GLY A 7 7.77 -2.68 -2.69
C GLY A 7 7.69 -2.96 -1.19
N ILE A 8 6.48 -3.24 -0.69
CA ILE A 8 6.25 -3.61 0.70
C ILE A 8 5.73 -5.05 0.75
N ASN A 9 6.43 -5.92 1.48
CA ASN A 9 5.98 -7.28 1.74
C ASN A 9 5.46 -7.38 3.19
N GLY A 10 4.14 -7.50 3.33
CA GLY A 10 3.39 -7.42 4.58
C GLY A 10 2.78 -6.04 4.81
N PHE A 11 1.45 -5.95 4.77
CA PHE A 11 0.69 -4.71 4.95
C PHE A 11 0.12 -4.55 6.38
N GLY A 12 0.90 -5.02 7.36
CA GLY A 12 0.65 -4.86 8.79
C GLY A 12 0.96 -3.45 9.31
N ARG A 13 1.18 -3.31 10.63
CA ARG A 13 1.44 -2.00 11.27
C ARG A 13 2.59 -1.24 10.61
N ILE A 14 3.76 -1.85 10.48
CA ILE A 14 4.95 -1.19 9.92
C ILE A 14 4.75 -0.91 8.43
N GLY A 15 4.28 -1.88 7.65
CA GLY A 15 4.04 -1.72 6.22
C GLY A 15 3.11 -0.53 5.90
N ARG A 16 2.02 -0.36 6.64
CA ARG A 16 1.11 0.77 6.46
C ARG A 16 1.76 2.11 6.82
N LEU A 17 2.55 2.17 7.89
CA LEU A 17 3.25 3.41 8.27
C LEU A 17 4.33 3.79 7.25
N VAL A 18 5.08 2.81 6.75
CA VAL A 18 6.04 3.01 5.66
C VAL A 18 5.32 3.53 4.41
N ALA A 19 4.18 2.94 4.02
CA ALA A 19 3.38 3.43 2.91
C ALA A 19 2.91 4.88 3.13
N ARG A 20 2.41 5.24 4.33
CA ARG A 20 2.00 6.62 4.67
C ARG A 20 3.15 7.62 4.54
N VAL A 21 4.36 7.26 4.96
CA VAL A 21 5.55 8.12 4.84
C VAL A 21 5.99 8.21 3.38
N ALA A 22 6.09 7.08 2.67
CA ALA A 22 6.51 7.03 1.27
C ALA A 22 5.61 7.89 0.36
N LEU A 23 4.30 7.91 0.61
CA LEU A 23 3.35 8.70 -0.19
C LEU A 23 3.51 10.22 -0.02
N GLN A 24 4.17 10.67 1.04
CA GLN A 24 4.46 12.08 1.32
C GLN A 24 5.86 12.50 0.86
N ARG A 25 6.65 11.58 0.31
CA ARG A 25 8.00 11.84 -0.17
C ARG A 25 8.01 12.00 -1.69
N ASP A 26 8.82 12.94 -2.16
CA ASP A 26 8.99 13.20 -3.60
C ASP A 26 10.08 12.34 -4.25
N ASP A 27 10.97 11.76 -3.45
CA ASP A 27 12.09 10.93 -3.89
C ASP A 27 11.80 9.43 -3.89
N VAL A 28 10.63 9.01 -3.39
CA VAL A 28 10.22 7.60 -3.27
C VAL A 28 8.91 7.37 -4.04
N GLU A 29 8.80 6.20 -4.66
CA GLU A 29 7.61 5.73 -5.35
C GLU A 29 7.25 4.32 -4.84
N LEU A 30 6.12 4.20 -4.15
CA LEU A 30 5.56 2.89 -3.79
C LEU A 30 4.93 2.30 -5.04
N VAL A 31 5.42 1.15 -5.49
CA VAL A 31 4.95 0.50 -6.74
C VAL A 31 4.19 -0.80 -6.48
N ALA A 32 4.45 -1.45 -5.35
CA ALA A 32 3.86 -2.74 -5.04
C ALA A 32 3.66 -2.97 -3.53
N VAL A 33 2.61 -3.71 -3.19
CA VAL A 33 2.36 -4.26 -1.86
C VAL A 33 2.00 -5.74 -2.02
N ASN A 34 2.58 -6.60 -1.19
CA ASN A 34 2.20 -8.01 -1.10
C ASN A 34 1.67 -8.31 0.30
N ASP A 35 0.47 -8.89 0.40
CA ASP A 35 -0.04 -9.48 1.64
C ASP A 35 -1.03 -10.61 1.30
N PRO A 36 -0.70 -11.89 1.57
CA PRO A 36 -1.57 -13.01 1.21
C PRO A 36 -2.83 -13.12 2.08
N PHE A 37 -2.95 -12.35 3.16
CA PHE A 37 -4.03 -12.48 4.13
C PHE A 37 -5.05 -11.34 4.08
N ILE A 38 -4.82 -10.33 3.23
CA ILE A 38 -5.60 -9.09 3.21
C ILE A 38 -6.01 -8.75 1.78
N ASN A 39 -7.31 -8.58 1.54
CA ASN A 39 -7.82 -8.10 0.25
C ASN A 39 -7.71 -6.57 0.12
N ILE A 40 -7.86 -6.05 -1.11
CA ILE A 40 -7.73 -4.61 -1.41
C ILE A 40 -8.70 -3.74 -0.59
N GLU A 41 -9.94 -4.19 -0.40
CA GLU A 41 -10.95 -3.45 0.36
C GLU A 41 -10.51 -3.28 1.82
N TYR A 42 -10.02 -4.37 2.43
CA TYR A 42 -9.53 -4.35 3.80
C TYR A 42 -8.21 -3.59 3.93
N MET A 43 -7.28 -3.70 2.96
CA MET A 43 -6.09 -2.84 2.89
C MET A 43 -6.47 -1.37 2.90
N SER A 44 -7.43 -0.97 2.06
CA SER A 44 -7.90 0.41 1.93
C SER A 44 -8.50 0.92 3.23
N TYR A 45 -9.33 0.09 3.88
CA TYR A 45 -9.92 0.39 5.17
C TYR A 45 -8.84 0.58 6.26
N MET A 46 -7.94 -0.39 6.42
CA MET A 46 -6.86 -0.36 7.42
C MET A 46 -5.86 0.78 7.17
N PHE A 47 -5.65 1.15 5.91
CA PHE A 47 -4.82 2.30 5.59
C PHE A 47 -5.53 3.62 5.93
N LYS A 48 -6.82 3.73 5.62
CA LYS A 48 -7.62 4.93 5.90
C LYS A 48 -7.81 5.17 7.39
N TYR A 49 -8.07 4.13 8.17
CA TYR A 49 -8.36 4.22 9.60
C TYR A 49 -7.25 3.56 10.42
N ASP A 50 -6.42 4.37 11.09
CA ASP A 50 -5.42 3.91 12.04
C ASP A 50 -5.75 4.42 13.44
N SER A 51 -5.77 3.53 14.43
CA SER A 51 -6.17 3.86 15.81
C SER A 51 -5.16 4.72 16.55
N VAL A 52 -3.87 4.68 16.18
CA VAL A 52 -2.79 5.41 16.85
C VAL A 52 -2.47 6.70 16.11
N HIS A 53 -2.37 6.63 14.78
CA HIS A 53 -1.97 7.75 13.92
C HIS A 53 -3.15 8.45 13.24
N GLY A 54 -4.38 8.06 13.59
CA GLY A 54 -5.59 8.65 13.08
C GLY A 54 -5.86 8.36 11.60
N GLN A 55 -6.87 9.05 11.08
CA GLN A 55 -7.32 8.87 9.70
C GLN A 55 -6.32 9.44 8.70
N TRP A 56 -6.18 8.77 7.56
CA TRP A 56 -5.45 9.31 6.42
C TRP A 56 -6.24 10.46 5.77
N LYS A 57 -5.64 11.66 5.70
CA LYS A 57 -6.30 12.91 5.29
C LYS A 57 -5.74 13.54 4.01
N HIS A 58 -4.79 12.90 3.35
CA HIS A 58 -4.12 13.48 2.18
C HIS A 58 -4.93 13.15 0.91
N HIS A 59 -4.56 12.06 0.22
CA HIS A 59 -5.19 11.66 -1.03
C HIS A 59 -6.25 10.59 -0.78
N GLU A 60 -7.27 10.55 -1.64
CA GLU A 60 -8.27 9.49 -1.63
C GLU A 60 -7.64 8.14 -1.99
N LEU A 61 -8.12 7.06 -1.37
CA LEU A 61 -7.77 5.70 -1.74
C LEU A 61 -8.90 5.11 -2.56
N LYS A 62 -8.59 4.61 -3.76
CA LYS A 62 -9.56 3.94 -4.63
C LYS A 62 -9.03 2.61 -5.12
N ALA A 63 -9.83 1.56 -5.00
CA ALA A 63 -9.57 0.34 -5.75
C ALA A 63 -9.84 0.64 -7.23
N GLN A 64 -8.84 0.45 -8.09
CA GLN A 64 -9.02 0.54 -9.54
C GLN A 64 -9.52 -0.79 -10.09
N ASP A 65 -8.96 -1.89 -9.59
CA ASP A 65 -9.32 -3.27 -9.91
C ASP A 65 -8.86 -4.20 -8.76
N ASP A 66 -9.11 -5.50 -8.89
CA ASP A 66 -8.80 -6.52 -7.88
C ASP A 66 -7.30 -6.65 -7.54
N LYS A 67 -6.42 -6.02 -8.32
CA LYS A 67 -4.96 -6.10 -8.15
C LYS A 67 -4.31 -4.72 -8.08
N THR A 68 -5.08 -3.64 -8.04
CA THR A 68 -4.52 -2.29 -8.13
C THR A 68 -5.24 -1.32 -7.21
N LEU A 69 -4.46 -0.72 -6.30
CA LEU A 69 -4.90 0.31 -5.39
C LEU A 69 -4.32 1.67 -5.81
N LEU A 70 -5.18 2.66 -5.98
CA LEU A 70 -4.81 4.04 -6.28
C LEU A 70 -4.68 4.83 -4.99
N PHE A 71 -3.51 5.43 -4.78
CA PHE A 71 -3.28 6.44 -3.75
C PHE A 71 -3.24 7.82 -4.41
N GLY A 72 -4.39 8.49 -4.49
CA GLY A 72 -4.59 9.60 -5.43
C GLY A 72 -4.50 9.09 -6.86
N ASP A 73 -3.60 9.66 -7.67
CA ASP A 73 -3.37 9.23 -9.05
C ASP A 73 -2.23 8.21 -9.20
N LYS A 74 -1.67 7.72 -8.08
CA LYS A 74 -0.52 6.80 -8.08
C LYS A 74 -1.01 5.33 -8.00
N PRO A 75 -0.84 4.51 -9.05
CA PRO A 75 -1.21 3.10 -9.02
C PRO A 75 -0.18 2.26 -8.27
N VAL A 76 -0.66 1.45 -7.34
CA VAL A 76 0.13 0.49 -6.56
C VAL A 76 -0.42 -0.91 -6.81
N ARG A 77 0.45 -1.81 -7.28
CA ARG A 77 0.06 -3.20 -7.53
C ARG A 77 -0.06 -3.97 -6.22
N VAL A 78 -1.14 -4.71 -6.05
CA VAL A 78 -1.37 -5.56 -4.88
C VAL A 78 -1.21 -7.02 -5.28
N PHE A 79 -0.43 -7.74 -4.48
CA PHE A 79 -0.19 -9.17 -4.60
C PHE A 79 -0.68 -9.87 -3.32
N ALA A 80 -1.04 -11.14 -3.47
CA ALA A 80 -1.47 -12.01 -2.38
C ALA A 80 -0.69 -13.33 -2.44
N SER A 81 0.63 -13.23 -2.61
CA SER A 81 1.52 -14.37 -2.75
C SER A 81 2.24 -14.68 -1.45
N SER A 82 2.28 -15.96 -1.11
CA SER A 82 2.96 -16.55 0.03
C SER A 82 4.20 -17.33 -0.43
N GLN A 83 5.10 -17.69 0.49
CA GLN A 83 6.26 -18.51 0.13
C GLN A 83 5.85 -19.91 -0.37
N SER A 84 4.71 -20.45 0.07
CA SER A 84 4.20 -21.72 -0.45
C SER A 84 3.80 -21.67 -1.92
N ASP A 85 3.50 -20.49 -2.47
CA ASP A 85 3.11 -20.34 -3.88
C ASP A 85 4.31 -20.32 -4.84
N LEU A 86 5.54 -20.33 -4.29
CA LEU A 86 6.79 -20.29 -5.05
C LEU A 86 7.46 -21.67 -5.22
N ASN A 87 6.87 -22.73 -4.62
CA ASN A 87 7.39 -24.10 -4.63
C ASN A 87 6.61 -25.02 -5.58
#